data_AF-A0AAN8FQM6-F1
#
_entry.id   AF-A0AAN8FQM6-F1
#
_cell.length_a   1.000
_cell.length_b   1.000
_cell.length_c   1.000
_cell.angle_alpha   90.00
_cell.angle_beta   90.00
_cell.angle_gamma   90.00
#
_symmetry.space_group_name_H-M   'P 1'
#
loop_
_entity.id
_entity.type
_entity.pdbx_description
1 polymer ?
#
loop_
_entity_poly.entity_id
_entity_poly.type
_entity_poly.pdbx_seq_one_letter_code
_entity_poly.pdbx_strand_id
1 'polypeptide(L)'
;MQIHHQKHHATYVNNLNACEEKIHEALSKGNIKEAIALQPALKFNGGGHINHSIFWTNLAKDGGEPSSELMAAIKKDFGSLEKMQEKLSAATIAVQGSGWGWLGYCPVSKGLRIRTCANQDPLEPTTGLIPLFGIDVWEHAYYLQYKNVRPDYVKAIWKIANWKNISERFANAQR
;
A
#
# COMPACT_ATOMS: atom_id res chain seq x y z
N MET A 1 2.38 -16.19 1.60
CA MET A 1 2.20 -15.86 0.17
C MET A 1 0.97 -16.54 -0.47
N GLN A 2 0.86 -17.88 -0.54
CA GLN A 2 -0.25 -18.54 -1.25
C GLN A 2 -1.64 -18.09 -0.76
N ILE A 3 -1.90 -18.13 0.55
CA ILE A 3 -3.20 -17.73 1.13
C ILE A 3 -3.48 -16.24 0.88
N HIS A 4 -2.46 -15.40 1.04
CA HIS A 4 -2.55 -13.95 0.86
C HIS A 4 -2.94 -13.57 -0.58
N HIS A 5 -2.37 -14.24 -1.58
CA HIS A 5 -2.72 -14.02 -2.99
C HIS A 5 -4.03 -14.73 -3.39
N GLN A 6 -4.11 -16.05 -3.21
CA GLN A 6 -5.21 -16.87 -3.75
C GLN A 6 -6.52 -16.76 -2.97
N LYS A 7 -6.48 -16.28 -1.71
CA LYS A 7 -7.68 -16.10 -0.89
C LYS A 7 -7.94 -14.62 -0.64
N HIS A 8 -7.07 -13.94 0.10
CA HIS A 8 -7.34 -12.54 0.49
C HIS A 8 -7.43 -11.59 -0.71
N HIS A 9 -6.40 -11.56 -1.58
CA HIS A 9 -6.44 -10.70 -2.76
C HIS A 9 -7.56 -11.11 -3.74
N ALA A 10 -7.72 -12.41 -4.01
CA ALA A 10 -8.80 -12.90 -4.87
C ALA A 10 -10.20 -12.52 -4.37
N THR A 11 -10.45 -12.55 -3.06
CA THR A 11 -11.73 -12.11 -2.48
C THR A 11 -11.94 -10.62 -2.70
N TYR A 12 -10.92 -9.77 -2.55
CA TYR A 12 -11.05 -8.34 -2.86
C TYR A 12 -11.42 -8.10 -4.32
N VAL A 13 -10.79 -8.81 -5.26
CA VAL A 13 -11.11 -8.70 -6.71
C VAL A 13 -12.54 -9.14 -7.00
N ASN A 14 -12.96 -10.30 -6.50
CA ASN A 14 -14.31 -10.82 -6.73
C ASN A 14 -15.38 -9.86 -6.19
N ASN A 15 -15.18 -9.34 -4.97
CA ASN A 15 -16.13 -8.41 -4.35
C ASN A 15 -16.08 -7.02 -5.00
N LEU A 16 -14.93 -6.59 -5.51
CA LEU A 16 -14.80 -5.33 -6.25
C LEU A 16 -15.66 -5.37 -7.51
N ASN A 17 -15.53 -6.42 -8.34
CA ASN A 17 -16.30 -6.56 -9.57
C ASN A 17 -17.82 -6.49 -9.30
N ALA A 18 -18.29 -7.25 -8.31
CA ALA A 18 -19.70 -7.23 -7.91
C ALA A 18 -20.16 -5.87 -7.36
N CYS A 19 -19.27 -5.12 -6.68
CA CYS A 19 -19.59 -3.79 -6.17
C CYS A 19 -19.66 -2.75 -7.30
N GLU A 20 -18.77 -2.82 -8.28
CA GLU A 20 -18.74 -1.91 -9.42
C GLU A 20 -19.99 -2.06 -10.28
N GLU A 21 -20.45 -3.28 -10.53
CA GLU A 21 -21.71 -3.55 -11.22
C GLU A 21 -22.91 -2.88 -10.53
N LYS A 22 -23.01 -3.04 -9.20
CA LYS A 22 -24.09 -2.44 -8.41
C LYS A 22 -24.03 -0.91 -8.38
N ILE A 23 -22.83 -0.33 -8.31
CA ILE A 23 -22.65 1.12 -8.36
C ILE A 23 -23.07 1.65 -9.73
N HIS A 24 -22.67 0.97 -10.82
CA HIS A 24 -23.05 1.35 -12.17
C HIS A 24 -24.58 1.29 -12.36
N GLU A 25 -25.22 0.23 -11.86
CA GLU A 25 -26.69 0.10 -11.85
C GLU A 25 -27.36 1.23 -11.05
N ALA A 26 -26.87 1.53 -9.84
CA ALA A 26 -27.42 2.58 -9.00
C ALA A 26 -27.33 3.95 -9.68
N LEU A 27 -26.17 4.28 -10.26
CA LEU A 27 -25.94 5.55 -10.95
C LEU A 27 -26.77 5.67 -12.24
N SER A 28 -26.86 4.61 -13.05
CA SER A 28 -27.67 4.62 -14.27
C SER A 28 -29.17 4.80 -13.99
N LYS A 29 -29.65 4.32 -12.83
CA LYS A 29 -31.02 4.53 -12.35
C LYS A 29 -31.24 5.84 -11.60
N GLY A 30 -30.20 6.67 -11.44
CA GLY A 30 -30.27 7.90 -10.64
C GLY A 30 -30.50 7.66 -9.14
N ASN A 31 -30.28 6.43 -8.64
CA ASN A 31 -30.46 6.10 -7.24
C ASN A 31 -29.22 6.49 -6.42
N ILE A 32 -29.11 7.78 -6.14
CA ILE A 32 -27.97 8.36 -5.42
C ILE A 32 -27.80 7.78 -4.01
N LYS A 33 -28.92 7.44 -3.32
CA LYS A 33 -28.88 6.84 -1.98
C LYS A 33 -28.12 5.51 -1.99
N GLU A 34 -28.42 4.65 -2.95
CA GLU A 34 -27.75 3.34 -3.09
C GLU A 34 -26.27 3.52 -3.47
N ALA A 35 -25.98 4.43 -4.41
CA ALA A 35 -24.60 4.72 -4.81
C ALA A 35 -23.75 5.20 -3.62
N ILE A 36 -24.30 6.06 -2.75
CA ILE A 36 -23.63 6.49 -1.50
C ILE A 36 -23.45 5.31 -0.54
N ALA A 37 -24.47 4.47 -0.37
CA ALA A 37 -24.43 3.32 0.54
C ALA A 37 -23.35 2.29 0.14
N LEU A 38 -23.00 2.19 -1.14
CA LEU A 38 -21.98 1.27 -1.67
C LEU A 38 -20.54 1.79 -1.52
N GLN A 39 -20.33 3.08 -1.22
CA GLN A 39 -18.98 3.67 -1.12
C GLN A 39 -18.05 2.96 -0.13
N PRO A 40 -18.48 2.55 1.08
CA PRO A 40 -17.61 1.82 2.00
C PRO A 40 -17.13 0.48 1.43
N ALA A 41 -18.01 -0.26 0.73
CA ALA A 41 -17.68 -1.54 0.11
C ALA A 41 -16.71 -1.36 -1.06
N LEU A 42 -16.92 -0.33 -1.89
CA LEU A 42 -15.99 0.03 -2.96
C LEU A 42 -14.62 0.40 -2.40
N LYS A 43 -14.57 1.25 -1.37
CA LYS A 43 -13.31 1.67 -0.74
C LYS A 43 -12.55 0.46 -0.18
N PHE A 44 -13.24 -0.46 0.50
CA PHE A 44 -12.61 -1.62 1.11
C PHE A 44 -12.10 -2.64 0.09
N ASN A 45 -12.92 -3.03 -0.88
CA ASN A 45 -12.55 -4.06 -1.85
C ASN A 45 -11.64 -3.50 -2.96
N GLY A 46 -11.96 -2.31 -3.46
CA GLY A 46 -11.13 -1.58 -4.43
C GLY A 46 -9.78 -1.21 -3.86
N GLY A 47 -9.77 -0.67 -2.64
CA GLY A 47 -8.53 -0.42 -1.90
C GLY A 47 -7.74 -1.70 -1.65
N GLY A 48 -8.40 -2.79 -1.28
CA GLY A 48 -7.77 -4.11 -1.12
C GLY A 48 -7.10 -4.58 -2.40
N HIS A 49 -7.77 -4.46 -3.54
CA HIS A 49 -7.19 -4.80 -4.83
C HIS A 49 -5.99 -3.91 -5.20
N ILE A 50 -6.12 -2.59 -5.05
CA ILE A 50 -5.04 -1.62 -5.35
C ILE A 50 -3.81 -1.92 -4.49
N ASN A 51 -3.99 -2.01 -3.18
CA ASN A 51 -2.90 -2.17 -2.22
C ASN A 51 -2.12 -3.47 -2.47
N HIS A 52 -2.83 -4.59 -2.64
CA HIS A 52 -2.18 -5.88 -2.88
C HIS A 52 -1.51 -5.95 -4.26
N SER A 53 -2.13 -5.39 -5.29
CA SER A 53 -1.52 -5.34 -6.63
C SER A 53 -0.18 -4.59 -6.61
N ILE A 54 -0.09 -3.50 -5.85
CA ILE A 54 1.17 -2.79 -5.63
C ILE A 54 2.14 -3.63 -4.79
N PHE A 55 1.67 -4.19 -3.68
CA PHE A 55 2.46 -4.97 -2.74
C PHE A 55 3.21 -6.13 -3.42
N TRP A 56 2.56 -6.87 -4.31
CA TRP A 56 3.23 -7.96 -5.03
C TRP A 56 4.39 -7.48 -5.90
N THR A 57 4.26 -6.30 -6.53
CA THR A 57 5.35 -5.70 -7.32
C THR A 57 6.47 -5.12 -6.46
N ASN A 58 6.15 -4.75 -5.21
CA ASN A 58 7.10 -4.20 -4.25
C ASN A 58 7.99 -5.24 -3.58
N LEU A 59 7.78 -6.55 -3.83
CA LEU A 59 8.57 -7.62 -3.25
C LEU A 59 9.37 -8.38 -4.31
N ALA A 60 10.63 -8.66 -4.03
CA ALA A 60 11.51 -9.47 -4.88
C ALA A 60 12.53 -10.23 -4.04
N LYS A 61 12.97 -11.39 -4.52
CA LYS A 61 14.09 -12.13 -3.90
C LYS A 61 15.39 -11.34 -4.01
N ASP A 62 15.63 -10.76 -5.19
CA ASP A 62 16.78 -9.92 -5.51
C ASP A 62 16.26 -8.51 -5.85
N GLY A 63 16.04 -7.70 -4.82
CA GLY A 63 15.38 -6.39 -4.94
C GLY A 63 16.26 -5.26 -5.48
N GLY A 64 17.57 -5.48 -5.57
CA GLY A 64 18.55 -4.47 -5.97
C GLY A 64 18.70 -3.36 -4.92
N GLU A 65 19.10 -2.18 -5.38
CA GLU A 65 19.28 -0.98 -4.57
C GLU A 65 18.43 0.17 -5.14
N PRO A 66 18.10 1.22 -4.35
CA PRO A 66 17.41 2.39 -4.86
C PRO A 66 18.18 3.04 -6.03
N SER A 67 17.48 3.59 -7.03
CA SER A 67 18.14 4.41 -8.06
C SER A 67 18.83 5.63 -7.45
N SER A 68 19.77 6.23 -8.18
CA SER A 68 20.46 7.46 -7.77
C SER A 68 19.50 8.58 -7.42
N GLU A 69 18.44 8.75 -8.20
CA GLU A 69 17.43 9.80 -8.06
C GLU A 69 16.56 9.56 -6.84
N LEU A 70 16.11 8.31 -6.64
CA LEU A 70 15.34 7.93 -5.46
C LEU A 70 16.19 8.08 -4.20
N MET A 71 17.45 7.62 -4.22
CA MET A 71 18.37 7.77 -3.10
C MET A 71 18.62 9.25 -2.74
N ALA A 72 18.76 10.12 -3.74
CA ALA A 72 18.90 11.56 -3.52
C ALA A 72 17.65 12.16 -2.87
N ALA A 73 16.44 11.77 -3.33
CA ALA A 73 15.19 12.20 -2.71
C ALA A 73 15.05 11.70 -1.27
N ILE A 74 15.40 10.45 -1.00
CA ILE A 74 15.43 9.88 0.35
C ILE A 74 16.37 10.66 1.26
N LYS A 75 17.59 10.95 0.81
CA LYS A 75 18.56 11.75 1.58
C LYS A 75 18.06 13.17 1.85
N LYS A 76 17.42 13.80 0.86
CA LYS A 76 16.82 15.14 1.02
C LYS A 76 15.71 15.15 2.08
N ASP A 77 14.77 14.21 2.01
CA ASP A 77 13.55 14.26 2.82
C ASP A 77 13.67 13.57 4.19
N PHE A 78 14.61 12.61 4.33
CA PHE A 78 14.80 11.82 5.56
C PHE A 78 16.23 11.81 6.11
N GLY A 79 17.20 12.37 5.37
CA GLY A 79 18.62 12.39 5.73
C GLY A 79 19.39 11.15 5.28
N SER A 80 18.84 9.95 5.46
CA SER A 80 19.43 8.70 4.98
C SER A 80 18.39 7.61 4.73
N LEU A 81 18.78 6.53 4.05
CA LEU A 81 17.92 5.37 3.81
C LEU A 81 17.53 4.71 5.14
N GLU A 82 18.47 4.57 6.05
CA GLU A 82 18.27 3.96 7.38
C GLU A 82 17.24 4.75 8.17
N LYS A 83 17.37 6.09 8.22
CA LYS A 83 16.39 6.96 8.90
C LYS A 83 15.00 6.87 8.29
N MET A 84 14.90 6.72 6.97
CA MET A 84 13.62 6.51 6.29
C MET A 84 13.02 5.15 6.69
N GLN A 85 13.82 4.07 6.65
CA GLN A 85 13.39 2.73 7.05
C GLN A 85 12.93 2.69 8.50
N GLU A 86 13.69 3.29 9.42
CA GLU A 86 13.32 3.40 10.84
C GLU A 86 11.97 4.11 11.03
N LYS A 87 11.78 5.27 10.39
CA LYS A 87 10.53 6.02 10.47
C LYS A 87 9.35 5.25 9.89
N LEU A 88 9.53 4.62 8.72
CA LEU A 88 8.46 3.86 8.09
C LEU A 88 8.11 2.63 8.93
N SER A 89 9.10 1.88 9.39
CA SER A 89 8.90 0.73 10.26
C SER A 89 8.20 1.10 11.56
N ALA A 90 8.62 2.17 12.23
CA ALA A 90 7.98 2.62 13.47
C ALA A 90 6.51 2.99 13.26
N ALA A 91 6.20 3.76 12.20
CA ALA A 91 4.83 4.13 11.87
C ALA A 91 3.97 2.89 11.52
N THR A 92 4.54 1.95 10.77
CA THR A 92 3.88 0.72 10.32
C THR A 92 3.58 -0.22 11.49
N ILE A 93 4.52 -0.40 12.42
CA ILE A 93 4.34 -1.22 13.61
C ILE A 93 3.23 -0.66 14.49
N ALA A 94 3.18 0.67 14.65
CA ALA A 94 2.24 1.39 15.50
C ALA A 94 0.80 1.45 14.97
N VAL A 95 0.51 0.90 13.79
CA VAL A 95 -0.86 0.79 13.26
C VAL A 95 -1.74 0.03 14.25
N GLN A 96 -2.80 0.66 14.74
CA GLN A 96 -3.77 0.01 15.62
C GLN A 96 -4.76 -0.82 14.78
N GLY A 97 -4.77 -2.13 15.02
CA GLY A 97 -5.56 -3.08 14.22
C GLY A 97 -4.92 -3.37 12.86
N SER A 98 -5.77 -3.44 11.84
CA SER A 98 -5.41 -3.76 10.46
C SER A 98 -5.06 -2.51 9.66
N GLY A 99 -4.04 -2.61 8.81
CA GLY A 99 -3.68 -1.49 7.93
C GLY A 99 -2.36 -1.66 7.21
N TRP A 100 -1.87 -0.56 6.69
CA TRP A 100 -0.69 -0.47 5.84
C TRP A 100 0.23 0.67 6.27
N GLY A 101 1.53 0.48 6.09
CA GLY A 101 2.51 1.55 6.07
C GLY A 101 3.01 1.82 4.65
N TRP A 102 3.13 3.10 4.28
CA TRP A 102 3.52 3.51 2.94
C TRP A 102 4.65 4.54 2.95
N LEU A 103 5.61 4.34 2.04
CA LEU A 103 6.37 5.42 1.43
C LEU A 103 5.62 5.90 0.19
N GLY A 104 5.29 7.19 0.14
CA GLY A 104 4.60 7.82 -0.98
C GLY A 104 5.28 9.10 -1.45
N TYR A 105 5.01 9.48 -2.69
CA TYR A 105 5.45 10.76 -3.26
C TYR A 105 4.29 11.76 -3.24
N CYS A 106 4.55 12.98 -2.76
CA CYS A 106 3.61 14.08 -2.82
C CYS A 106 3.91 14.95 -4.05
N PRO A 107 3.05 14.95 -5.09
CA PRO A 107 3.29 15.75 -6.29
C PRO A 107 3.24 17.26 -6.02
N VAL A 108 2.43 17.69 -5.05
CA VAL A 108 2.28 19.11 -4.67
C VAL A 108 3.57 19.66 -4.05
N SER A 109 4.14 18.96 -3.05
CA SER A 109 5.37 19.41 -2.39
C SER A 109 6.65 18.90 -3.05
N LYS A 110 6.54 18.08 -4.09
CA LYS A 110 7.65 17.42 -4.78
C LYS A 110 8.63 16.72 -3.82
N GLY A 111 8.09 15.87 -2.95
CA GLY A 111 8.86 15.21 -1.90
C GLY A 111 8.20 13.93 -1.37
N LEU A 112 9.01 13.11 -0.73
CA LEU A 112 8.62 11.83 -0.14
C LEU A 112 7.94 12.02 1.21
N ARG A 113 6.95 11.18 1.50
CA ARG A 113 6.17 11.17 2.75
C ARG A 113 5.96 9.75 3.23
N ILE A 114 5.92 9.59 4.55
CA ILE A 114 5.50 8.34 5.20
C ILE A 114 4.06 8.53 5.67
N ARG A 115 3.20 7.56 5.37
CA ARG A 115 1.79 7.59 5.78
C ARG A 115 1.32 6.17 6.12
N THR A 116 0.45 6.05 7.10
CA THR A 116 -0.28 4.82 7.37
C THR A 116 -1.72 4.93 6.87
N CYS A 117 -2.27 3.81 6.43
CA CYS A 117 -3.67 3.70 6.02
C CYS A 117 -4.35 2.62 6.86
N ALA A 118 -5.55 2.93 7.37
CA ALA A 118 -6.34 1.98 8.12
C ALA A 118 -7.04 0.99 7.17
N ASN A 119 -7.18 -0.26 7.60
CA ASN A 119 -7.84 -1.31 6.84
C ASN A 119 -7.29 -1.43 5.41
N GLN A 120 -8.14 -1.21 4.41
CA GLN A 120 -7.76 -1.24 3.00
C GLN A 120 -7.83 0.13 2.33
N ASP A 121 -7.91 1.22 3.09
CA ASP A 121 -7.94 2.56 2.51
C ASP A 121 -6.72 2.76 1.60
N PRO A 122 -6.90 2.99 0.28
CA PRO A 122 -5.78 3.08 -0.64
C PRO A 122 -5.10 4.43 -0.53
N LEU A 123 -3.76 4.45 -0.59
CA LEU A 123 -2.97 5.65 -0.30
C LEU A 123 -3.35 6.85 -1.20
N GLU A 124 -3.27 6.68 -2.51
CA GLU A 124 -3.45 7.80 -3.45
C GLU A 124 -4.89 8.34 -3.48
N PRO A 125 -5.95 7.52 -3.62
CA PRO A 125 -7.32 8.05 -3.64
C PRO A 125 -7.75 8.73 -2.34
N THR A 126 -7.13 8.39 -1.21
CA THR A 126 -7.51 8.94 0.11
C THR A 126 -6.61 10.07 0.61
N THR A 127 -5.39 10.22 0.06
CA THR A 127 -4.42 11.21 0.54
C THR A 127 -3.76 12.05 -0.54
N GLY A 128 -3.89 11.66 -1.82
CA GLY A 128 -3.18 12.26 -2.95
C GLY A 128 -1.68 11.91 -3.02
N LEU A 129 -1.18 11.03 -2.15
CA LEU A 129 0.20 10.53 -2.20
C LEU A 129 0.30 9.34 -3.15
N ILE A 130 1.20 9.40 -4.14
CA ILE A 130 1.43 8.31 -5.07
C ILE A 130 2.24 7.21 -4.37
N PRO A 131 1.75 5.96 -4.28
CA PRO A 131 2.39 4.88 -3.53
C PRO A 131 3.66 4.38 -4.22
N LEU A 132 4.76 4.31 -3.46
CA LEU A 132 6.05 3.80 -3.93
C LEU A 132 6.34 2.41 -3.33
N PHE A 133 6.29 2.33 -2.00
CA PHE A 133 6.54 1.09 -1.24
C PHE A 133 5.50 0.93 -0.13
N GLY A 134 4.84 -0.23 -0.10
CA GLY A 134 3.83 -0.58 0.91
C GLY A 134 4.23 -1.78 1.77
N ILE A 135 3.88 -1.74 3.05
CA ILE A 135 4.04 -2.84 4.01
C ILE A 135 2.66 -3.19 4.57
N ASP A 136 2.18 -4.41 4.30
CA ASP A 136 0.92 -4.93 4.84
C ASP A 136 1.09 -5.37 6.29
N VAL A 137 0.37 -4.77 7.24
CA VAL A 137 0.37 -5.20 8.65
C VAL A 137 -0.99 -5.69 9.14
N TRP A 138 -1.86 -6.09 8.22
CA TRP A 138 -2.90 -7.05 8.56
C TRP A 138 -2.27 -8.34 9.09
N GLU A 139 -2.88 -8.95 10.11
CA GLU A 139 -2.31 -10.16 10.71
C GLU A 139 -2.16 -11.30 9.69
N HIS A 140 -3.04 -11.40 8.68
CA HIS A 140 -2.90 -12.40 7.61
C HIS A 140 -1.58 -12.30 6.83
N ALA A 141 -0.91 -11.14 6.84
CA ALA A 141 0.34 -10.93 6.12
C ALA A 141 1.53 -11.62 6.80
N TYR A 142 1.46 -11.85 8.13
CA TYR A 142 2.62 -12.31 8.90
C TYR A 142 2.33 -13.38 9.94
N TYR A 143 1.10 -13.51 10.45
CA TYR A 143 0.82 -14.26 11.68
C TYR A 143 1.17 -15.76 11.59
N LEU A 144 1.02 -16.37 10.42
CA LEU A 144 1.39 -17.78 10.24
C LEU A 144 2.89 -18.04 10.49
N GLN A 145 3.75 -17.07 10.22
CA GLN A 145 5.21 -17.18 10.39
C GLN A 145 5.71 -16.45 11.65
N TYR A 146 5.23 -15.23 11.91
CA TYR A 146 5.73 -14.33 12.96
C TYR A 146 4.82 -14.25 14.18
N LYS A 147 3.64 -14.87 14.15
CA LYS A 147 2.63 -14.83 15.23
C LYS A 147 2.36 -13.37 15.64
N ASN A 148 2.36 -13.06 16.93
CA ASN A 148 2.16 -11.72 17.46
C ASN A 148 3.36 -10.76 17.25
N VAL A 149 4.49 -11.24 16.71
CA VAL A 149 5.74 -10.46 16.63
C VAL A 149 5.80 -9.64 15.32
N ARG A 150 4.82 -8.75 15.14
CA ARG A 150 4.76 -7.81 14.00
C ARG A 150 6.09 -7.06 13.75
N PRO A 151 6.83 -6.57 14.76
CA PRO A 151 8.10 -5.87 14.53
C PRO A 151 9.12 -6.67 13.73
N ASP A 152 9.21 -7.98 13.96
CA ASP A 152 10.18 -8.85 13.28
C ASP A 152 9.82 -9.02 11.80
N TYR A 153 8.53 -9.12 11.48
CA TYR A 153 8.05 -9.11 10.10
C TYR A 153 8.39 -7.79 9.40
N VAL A 154 8.06 -6.66 10.03
CA VAL A 154 8.32 -5.32 9.46
C VAL A 154 9.81 -5.08 9.28
N LYS A 155 10.66 -5.60 10.17
CA LYS A 155 12.13 -5.55 9.98
C LYS A 155 12.59 -6.44 8.82
N ALA A 156 12.04 -7.64 8.71
CA ALA A 156 12.45 -8.61 7.70
C ALA A 156 12.04 -8.21 6.28
N ILE A 157 10.92 -7.49 6.10
CA ILE A 157 10.40 -7.16 4.77
C ILE A 157 11.36 -6.30 3.95
N TRP A 158 12.20 -5.48 4.58
CA TRP A 158 13.22 -4.68 3.91
C TRP A 158 14.24 -5.51 3.13
N LYS A 159 14.48 -6.77 3.54
CA LYS A 159 15.39 -7.70 2.85
C LYS A 159 14.88 -8.13 1.47
N ILE A 160 13.58 -8.01 1.25
CA ILE A 160 12.90 -8.41 0.01
C ILE A 160 12.20 -7.22 -0.65
N ALA A 161 12.54 -5.98 -0.26
CA ALA A 161 12.02 -4.78 -0.91
C ALA A 161 12.56 -4.69 -2.34
N ASN A 162 11.66 -4.62 -3.32
CA ASN A 162 11.99 -4.51 -4.74
C ASN A 162 12.32 -3.06 -5.10
N TRP A 163 13.54 -2.62 -4.80
CA TRP A 163 14.00 -1.25 -5.05
C TRP A 163 13.96 -0.85 -6.52
N LYS A 164 14.09 -1.80 -7.46
CA LYS A 164 13.86 -1.53 -8.88
C LYS A 164 12.42 -1.04 -9.12
N ASN A 165 11.41 -1.78 -8.65
CA ASN A 165 10.01 -1.36 -8.81
C ASN A 165 9.70 -0.05 -8.08
N ILE A 166 10.24 0.13 -6.86
CA ILE A 166 10.05 1.36 -6.07
C ILE A 166 10.64 2.57 -6.83
N SER A 167 11.81 2.40 -7.45
CA SER A 167 12.46 3.45 -8.25
C SER A 167 11.68 3.76 -9.54
N GLU A 168 11.17 2.75 -10.23
CA GLU A 168 10.32 2.92 -11.42
C GLU A 168 9.04 3.70 -11.08
N ARG A 169 8.37 3.36 -9.96
CA ARG A 169 7.21 4.11 -9.45
C ARG A 169 7.56 5.55 -9.14
N PHE A 170 8.70 5.79 -8.51
CA PHE A 170 9.16 7.15 -8.20
C PHE A 170 9.40 7.97 -9.47
N ALA A 171 10.11 7.41 -10.45
CA ALA A 171 10.37 8.08 -11.73
C ALA A 171 9.08 8.42 -12.47
N ASN A 172 8.07 7.54 -12.43
CA ASN A 172 6.77 7.80 -13.02
C ASN A 172 5.97 8.87 -12.25
N ALA A 173 6.05 8.86 -10.91
CA ALA A 173 5.36 9.82 -10.05
C ALA A 173 5.85 11.27 -10.20
N GLN A 174 7.05 11.46 -10.77
CA GLN A 174 7.64 12.78 -11.01
C GLN A 174 7.25 13.40 -12.37
N ARG A 175 6.60 12.64 -13.26
CA ARG A 175 6.14 13.11 -14.57
C ARG A 175 4.84 13.89 -14.44
#